data_AF-A0A5C6VIR3-F1
#
_entry.id   AF-A0A5C6VIR3-F1
#
_cell.length_a   1.000
_cell.length_b   1.000
_cell.length_c   1.000
_cell.angle_alpha   90.00
_cell.angle_beta   90.00
_cell.angle_gamma   90.00
#
_symmetry.space_group_name_H-M   'P 1'
#
loop_
_entity.id
_entity.type
_entity.pdbx_description
1 polymer ?
#
loop_
_entity_poly.entity_id
_entity_poly.type
_entity_poly.pdbx_seq_one_letter_code
_entity_poly.pdbx_strand_id
1 'polypeptide(L)'
;MSEKTARKSSSRLLLPIVKREPEKTKVTASLPQDVHADLLAYQRAYQDMNGAEVSLDFIIEQVLIQHMKRDKAFQTWKVTSDRTQA
;
A
#
# COMPACT_ATOMS: atom_id res chain seq x y z
N MET A 1 48.08 35.10 22.33
CA MET A 1 47.91 33.67 22.67
C MET A 1 46.53 33.54 23.29
N SER A 2 45.54 32.78 22.82
CA SER A 2 45.56 31.57 21.99
C SER A 2 44.26 31.46 21.18
N GLU A 3 44.40 31.09 19.91
CA GLU A 3 43.29 30.79 19.00
C GLU A 3 42.66 29.45 19.37
N LYS A 4 41.32 29.42 19.50
CA LYS A 4 40.57 28.20 19.83
C LYS A 4 40.07 27.58 18.53
N THR A 5 40.87 26.69 17.94
CA THR A 5 40.51 25.91 16.76
C THR A 5 39.48 24.84 17.14
N ALA A 6 38.18 25.16 17.03
CA ALA A 6 37.11 24.18 17.19
C ALA A 6 36.85 23.47 15.86
N ARG A 7 37.14 22.17 15.86
CA ARG A 7 37.14 21.24 14.72
C ARG A 7 35.84 21.28 13.92
N LYS A 8 35.95 21.43 12.60
CA LYS A 8 34.86 21.21 11.63
C LYS A 8 34.25 19.83 11.88
N SER A 9 33.02 19.80 12.38
CA SER A 9 32.17 18.61 12.41
C SER A 9 32.02 18.11 10.98
N SER A 10 32.68 17.00 10.67
CA SER A 10 32.50 16.28 9.41
C SER A 10 31.01 16.00 9.24
N SER A 11 30.41 16.60 8.22
CA SER A 11 29.05 16.32 7.78
C SER A 11 29.00 14.85 7.39
N ARG A 12 28.62 13.98 8.33
CA ARG A 12 28.28 12.59 8.03
C ARG A 12 27.27 12.62 6.89
N LEU A 13 27.68 12.13 5.73
CA LEU A 13 26.78 11.90 4.60
C LEU A 13 25.72 10.93 5.10
N LEU A 14 24.54 11.47 5.44
CA LEU A 14 23.37 10.67 5.75
C LEU A 14 23.02 9.97 4.45
N LEU A 15 23.19 8.64 4.42
CA LEU A 15 22.70 7.83 3.32
C LEU A 15 21.22 8.18 3.10
N PRO A 16 20.77 8.35 1.84
CA PRO A 16 19.36 8.61 1.56
C PRO A 16 18.51 7.61 2.32
N ILE A 17 17.48 8.10 3.03
CA ILE A 17 16.51 7.24 3.71
C ILE A 17 15.86 6.41 2.61
N VAL A 18 16.31 5.16 2.48
CA VAL A 18 15.70 4.19 1.58
C VAL A 18 14.33 3.93 2.19
N LYS A 19 13.29 4.54 1.61
CA LYS A 19 11.90 4.16 1.86
C LYS A 19 11.79 2.71 1.41
N ARG A 20 11.97 1.77 2.35
CA ARG A 20 11.75 0.35 2.09
C ARG A 20 10.33 0.25 1.55
N GLU A 21 10.19 -0.29 0.34
CA GLU A 21 8.87 -0.63 -0.15
C GLU A 21 8.22 -1.51 0.92
N PRO A 22 6.95 -1.24 1.30
CA PRO A 22 6.28 -2.02 2.31
C PRO A 22 6.30 -3.48 1.89
N GLU A 23 6.70 -4.35 2.82
CA GLU A 23 6.84 -5.78 2.56
C GLU A 23 5.48 -6.34 2.15
N LYS A 24 5.36 -6.75 0.88
CA LYS A 24 4.12 -7.30 0.34
C LYS A 24 3.95 -8.72 0.89
N THR A 25 3.08 -8.89 1.88
CA THR A 25 2.68 -10.21 2.35
C THR A 25 1.80 -10.89 1.30
N LYS A 26 2.21 -12.08 0.83
CA LYS A 26 1.39 -12.89 -0.08
C LYS A 26 0.26 -13.54 0.72
N VAL A 27 -0.97 -13.25 0.34
CA VAL A 27 -2.17 -13.85 0.95
C VAL A 27 -2.85 -14.72 -0.11
N THR A 28 -3.07 -15.99 0.20
CA THR A 28 -3.88 -16.88 -0.63
C THR A 28 -5.32 -16.83 -0.13
N ALA A 29 -6.25 -16.46 -1.01
CA ALA A 29 -7.67 -16.40 -0.69
C ALA A 29 -8.47 -17.29 -1.65
N SER A 30 -9.45 -18.03 -1.13
CA SER A 30 -10.41 -18.77 -1.94
C SER A 30 -11.59 -17.86 -2.30
N LEU A 31 -11.87 -17.74 -3.60
CA LEU A 31 -13.02 -16.99 -4.10
C LEU A 31 -14.11 -17.97 -4.56
N PRO A 32 -15.40 -17.66 -4.34
CA PRO A 32 -16.49 -18.38 -5.00
C PRO A 32 -16.35 -18.33 -6.52
N GLN A 33 -16.75 -19.42 -7.19
CA GLN A 33 -16.60 -19.56 -8.65
C GLN A 33 -17.32 -18.44 -9.41
N ASP A 34 -18.51 -18.04 -8.97
CA ASP A 34 -19.31 -17.00 -9.63
C ASP A 34 -18.59 -15.65 -9.61
N VAL A 35 -18.03 -15.28 -8.45
CA VAL A 35 -17.25 -14.04 -8.29
C VAL A 35 -15.99 -14.06 -9.16
N HIS A 36 -15.35 -15.22 -9.29
CA HIS A 36 -14.20 -15.36 -10.17
C HIS A 36 -14.58 -15.17 -11.65
N ALA A 37 -15.73 -15.69 -12.09
CA ALA A 37 -16.23 -15.49 -13.45
C ALA A 37 -16.54 -14.00 -13.72
N ASP A 38 -17.16 -13.30 -12.77
CA ASP A 38 -17.44 -11.87 -12.87
C ASP A 38 -16.17 -11.03 -12.94
N LEU A 39 -15.14 -11.37 -12.16
CA LEU A 39 -13.84 -10.69 -12.19
C LEU A 39 -13.14 -10.86 -13.54
N LEU A 40 -13.21 -12.05 -14.13
CA LEU A 40 -12.68 -12.30 -15.48
C LEU A 40 -13.46 -11.52 -16.55
N ALA A 41 -14.78 -11.44 -16.43
CA ALA A 41 -15.60 -10.64 -17.33
C ALA A 41 -15.25 -9.15 -17.22
N TYR A 42 -15.05 -8.66 -16.00
CA TYR A 42 -14.61 -7.28 -15.75
C TYR A 42 -13.23 -7.01 -16.36
N GLN A 43 -12.26 -7.92 -16.20
CA GLN A 43 -10.94 -7.79 -16.81
C GLN A 43 -11.03 -7.66 -18.33
N ARG A 44 -11.82 -8.52 -18.98
CA ARG A 44 -12.04 -8.47 -20.44
C ARG A 44 -12.67 -7.16 -20.87
N ALA A 45 -13.73 -6.72 -20.18
CA ALA A 45 -14.38 -5.45 -20.48
C ALA A 45 -13.41 -4.26 -20.34
N TYR A 46 -12.54 -4.28 -19.33
CA TYR A 46 -11.54 -3.25 -19.14
C TYR A 46 -10.49 -3.26 -20.26
N GLN A 47 -10.05 -4.45 -20.69
CA GLN A 47 -9.13 -4.62 -21.80
C GLN A 47 -9.74 -4.14 -23.13
N ASP A 48 -10.99 -4.49 -23.39
CA ASP A 48 -11.71 -4.08 -24.61
C ASP A 48 -11.88 -2.55 -24.66
N MET A 49 -12.10 -1.90 -23.51
CA MET A 49 -12.30 -0.45 -23.45
C MET A 49 -10.99 0.36 -23.46
N ASN A 50 -9.95 -0.12 -22.76
CA ASN A 50 -8.74 0.67 -22.52
C ASN A 50 -7.52 0.15 -23.30
N GLY A 51 -7.65 -0.96 -24.02
CA GLY A 51 -6.56 -1.60 -24.77
C GLY A 51 -5.43 -2.11 -23.88
N ALA A 52 -5.63 -2.16 -22.56
CA ALA A 52 -4.61 -2.51 -21.57
C ALA A 52 -5.09 -3.68 -20.71
N GLU A 53 -4.24 -4.70 -20.59
CA GLU A 53 -4.48 -5.82 -19.70
C GLU A 53 -4.18 -5.40 -18.26
N VAL A 54 -5.15 -5.66 -17.37
CA VAL A 54 -5.00 -5.44 -15.93
C VAL A 54 -4.97 -6.78 -15.23
N SER A 55 -3.99 -6.99 -14.36
CA SER A 55 -3.90 -8.21 -13.55
C SER A 55 -5.08 -8.31 -12.57
N LEU A 56 -5.62 -9.53 -12.42
CA LEU A 56 -6.62 -9.83 -11.39
C LEU A 56 -6.13 -9.48 -9.98
N ASP A 57 -4.84 -9.69 -9.69
CA ASP A 57 -4.27 -9.35 -8.38
C ASP A 57 -4.44 -7.86 -8.07
N PHE A 58 -4.24 -7.01 -9.08
CA PHE A 58 -4.43 -5.57 -8.95
C PHE A 58 -5.90 -5.19 -8.76
N ILE A 59 -6.81 -5.82 -9.51
CA ILE A 59 -8.25 -5.59 -9.39
C ILE A 59 -8.72 -5.96 -7.98
N ILE A 60 -8.33 -7.15 -7.49
CA ILE A 60 -8.68 -7.64 -6.16
C ILE A 60 -8.13 -6.71 -5.07
N GLU A 61 -6.88 -6.27 -5.19
CA GLU A 61 -6.30 -5.29 -4.26
C GLU A 61 -7.14 -4.01 -4.19
N GLN A 62 -7.51 -3.44 -5.34
CA GLN A 62 -8.32 -2.22 -5.38
C GLN A 62 -9.72 -2.43 -4.79
N VAL A 63 -10.35 -3.57 -5.07
CA VAL A 63 -11.67 -3.91 -4.50
C VAL A 63 -11.58 -4.00 -2.98
N LEU A 64 -10.57 -4.67 -2.43
CA LEU A 64 -10.36 -4.78 -0.98
C LEU A 64 -10.09 -3.42 -0.33
N ILE A 65 -9.23 -2.59 -0.93
CA ILE A 65 -8.95 -1.23 -0.45
C ILE A 65 -10.24 -0.41 -0.42
N GLN A 66 -11.04 -0.47 -1.48
CA GLN A 66 -12.30 0.26 -1.55
C GLN A 66 -13.32 -0.25 -0.54
N HIS A 67 -13.39 -1.56 -0.32
CA HIS A 67 -14.27 -2.16 0.68
C HIS A 67 -13.89 -1.67 2.08
N MET A 68 -12.62 -1.78 2.46
CA MET A 68 -12.13 -1.30 3.76
C MET A 68 -12.34 0.21 3.95
N LYS A 69 -12.19 1.02 2.90
CA LYS A 69 -12.47 2.47 2.94
C LYS A 69 -13.95 2.78 3.18
N ARG A 70 -14.86 1.97 2.65
CA ARG A 70 -16.31 2.15 2.77
C ARG A 70 -16.86 1.63 4.10
N ASP A 71 -16.20 0.67 4.73
CA ASP A 71 -16.60 0.14 6.02
C ASP A 71 -16.41 1.18 7.14
N LYS A 72 -17.49 1.86 7.50
CA LYS A 72 -17.50 2.89 8.55
C LYS A 72 -17.11 2.32 9.91
N ALA A 73 -17.56 1.11 10.25
CA ALA A 73 -17.25 0.52 11.54
C ALA A 73 -15.75 0.22 11.64
N PHE A 74 -15.17 -0.33 10.59
CA PHE A 74 -13.73 -0.55 10.48
C PHE A 74 -12.94 0.77 10.54
N GLN A 75 -13.37 1.81 9.82
CA GLN A 75 -12.72 3.12 9.87
C GLN A 75 -12.80 3.76 11.27
N THR A 76 -13.96 3.68 11.94
CA THR A 76 -14.11 4.15 13.33
C THR A 76 -13.18 3.39 14.27
N TRP A 77 -13.17 2.06 14.20
CA TRP A 77 -12.29 1.21 15.00
C TRP A 77 -10.81 1.54 14.76
N LYS A 78 -10.40 1.73 13.51
CA LYS A 78 -9.02 2.06 13.12
C LYS A 78 -8.56 3.37 13.79
N VAL A 79 -9.38 4.42 13.70
CA VAL A 79 -9.08 5.73 14.31
C VAL A 79 -8.99 5.64 15.84
N THR A 80 -9.88 4.86 16.49
CA THR A 80 -9.85 4.70 17.95
C THR A 80 -8.70 3.83 18.44
N SER A 81 -8.31 2.82 17.65
CA SER A 81 -7.22 1.89 18.00
C SER A 81 -5.86 2.55 17.86
N ASP A 82 -5.65 3.33 16.78
CA ASP A 82 -4.42 4.11 16.57
C ASP A 82 -4.22 5.17 17.68
N ARG A 83 -5.31 5.70 18.26
CA ARG A 83 -5.25 6.63 19.40
C ARG A 83 -4.90 5.94 20.73
N THR A 84 -5.13 4.63 20.85
CA THR A 84 -4.86 3.87 22.09
C THR A 84 -3.41 3.35 22.14
N GLN A 85 -2.73 3.28 21.00
CA GLN A 85 -1.32 2.87 20.90
C GLN A 85 -0.32 4.04 20.77
N ALA A 86 -0.78 5.29 20.81
CA ALA A 86 0.04 6.50 20.81
C ALA A 86 0.12 7.11 22.21
#